data_AF-A0A7X5ISH0-F1
#
_entry.id   AF-A0A7X5ISH0-F1
#
_cell.length_a   1.000
_cell.length_b   1.000
_cell.length_c   1.000
_cell.angle_alpha   90.00
_cell.angle_beta   90.00
_cell.angle_gamma   90.00
#
_symmetry.space_group_name_H-M   'P 1'
#
loop_
_entity.id
_entity.type
_entity.pdbx_description
1 polymer ?
#
loop_
_entity_poly.entity_id
_entity_poly.type
_entity_poly.pdbx_seq_one_letter_code
_entity_poly.pdbx_strand_id
1 'polypeptide(L)'
;MKDYEVDFAALSPAEKKSFLSNFGVVGFTPDAEFQEGLFALLSHTRLLNDLKGSDGEPPEIVQIAFEKLWECLETGEMVITPDLEAFQECFEHAAGAFVHGDFGMLESDEDDAFYAQYFENCDHGWEGFIDGLGHLCFDIVGRTGCAPERIAELIEWTVEPDIGHRILGLKSLTGTTSQQEAWASEARETPEFCAVIARLQEDMKAAASGAPVPELRERYQTRYLFSD
;
A
#
# COMPACT_ATOMS: atom_id res chain seq x y z
N MET A 1 -9.92 21.35 -1.78
CA MET A 1 -10.93 20.35 -2.18
C MET A 1 -10.38 19.03 -1.71
N LYS A 2 -11.17 18.19 -1.02
CA LYS A 2 -10.63 16.93 -0.52
C LYS A 2 -10.64 15.91 -1.65
N ASP A 3 -9.56 15.15 -1.81
CA ASP A 3 -9.39 14.26 -2.96
C ASP A 3 -10.54 13.24 -3.08
N TYR A 4 -11.11 12.79 -1.96
CA TYR A 4 -12.25 11.87 -1.93
C TYR A 4 -13.62 12.48 -2.31
N GLU A 5 -13.69 13.78 -2.62
CA GLU A 5 -14.90 14.44 -3.12
C GLU A 5 -14.90 14.60 -4.65
N VAL A 6 -13.76 14.32 -5.30
CA VAL A 6 -13.58 14.46 -6.74
C VAL A 6 -14.15 13.26 -7.47
N ASP A 7 -15.00 13.49 -8.48
CA ASP A 7 -15.39 12.44 -9.42
C ASP A 7 -14.24 12.20 -10.43
N PHE A 8 -13.34 11.28 -10.09
CA PHE A 8 -12.16 10.97 -10.91
C PHE A 8 -12.54 10.52 -12.33
N ALA A 9 -13.66 9.81 -12.49
CA ALA A 9 -14.11 9.30 -13.78
C ALA A 9 -14.56 10.44 -14.73
N ALA A 10 -15.00 11.57 -14.17
CA ALA A 10 -15.43 12.74 -14.93
C ALA A 10 -14.27 13.68 -15.34
N LEU A 11 -13.06 13.46 -14.81
CA LEU A 11 -11.89 14.27 -15.13
C LEU A 11 -11.41 14.04 -16.57
N SER A 12 -10.88 15.09 -17.21
CA SER A 12 -10.12 14.93 -18.45
C SER A 12 -8.80 14.19 -18.21
N PRO A 13 -8.16 13.61 -19.25
CA PRO A 13 -6.91 12.87 -19.09
C PRO A 13 -5.79 13.68 -18.40
N ALA A 14 -5.68 14.97 -18.73
CA ALA A 14 -4.70 15.85 -18.11
C ALA A 14 -5.00 16.11 -16.62
N GLU A 15 -6.28 16.24 -16.27
CA GLU A 15 -6.71 16.42 -14.89
C GLU A 15 -6.51 15.14 -14.08
N LYS A 16 -6.78 13.95 -14.64
CA LYS A 16 -6.50 12.66 -13.98
C LYS A 16 -5.03 12.52 -13.64
N LYS A 17 -4.13 12.82 -14.58
CA LYS A 17 -2.69 12.81 -14.32
C LYS A 17 -2.32 13.76 -13.18
N SER A 18 -2.80 15.00 -13.23
CA SER A 18 -2.53 15.99 -12.18
C SER A 18 -3.10 15.60 -10.82
N PHE A 19 -4.25 14.92 -10.81
CA PHE A 19 -4.89 14.42 -9.59
C PHE A 19 -4.03 13.33 -8.95
N LEU A 20 -3.62 12.32 -9.73
CA LEU A 20 -2.82 11.20 -9.23
C LEU A 20 -1.46 11.63 -8.67
N SER A 21 -0.79 12.61 -9.30
CA SER A 21 0.48 13.15 -8.79
C SER A 21 0.39 13.79 -7.39
N ASN A 22 -0.81 14.09 -6.90
CA ASN A 22 -1.04 14.71 -5.60
C ASN A 22 -2.00 13.90 -4.71
N PHE A 23 -2.42 12.71 -5.16
CA PHE A 23 -3.45 11.94 -4.49
C PHE A 23 -2.95 11.45 -3.13
N GLY A 24 -3.73 11.67 -2.08
CA GLY A 24 -3.36 11.29 -0.71
C GLY A 24 -2.55 12.35 0.02
N VAL A 25 -1.72 13.13 -0.67
CA VAL A 25 -0.89 14.20 -0.10
C VAL A 25 -1.72 15.47 0.22
N VAL A 26 -2.79 15.73 -0.54
CA VAL A 26 -3.55 16.99 -0.43
C VAL A 26 -4.88 16.83 0.33
N GLY A 27 -5.36 15.61 0.52
CA GLY A 27 -6.65 15.39 1.18
C GLY A 27 -6.63 15.37 2.70
N PHE A 28 -5.46 15.40 3.34
CA PHE A 28 -5.30 15.48 4.79
C PHE A 28 -4.65 16.79 5.25
N THR A 29 -4.88 17.18 6.50
CA THR A 29 -4.28 18.39 7.10
C THR A 29 -2.85 18.09 7.58
N PRO A 30 -1.95 19.09 7.72
CA PRO A 30 -0.54 18.90 8.10
C PRO A 30 -0.21 18.18 9.43
N ASP A 31 -1.21 17.72 10.19
CA ASP A 31 -1.07 17.01 11.47
C ASP A 31 -1.93 15.72 11.49
N ALA A 32 -2.15 15.12 10.31
CA ALA A 32 -3.08 14.01 10.11
C ALA A 32 -2.39 12.65 10.02
N GLU A 33 -1.22 12.49 10.66
CA GLU A 33 -0.40 11.27 10.65
C GLU A 33 -1.26 10.02 10.85
N PHE A 34 -2.13 10.04 11.88
CA PHE A 34 -3.08 8.95 12.14
C PHE A 34 -3.97 8.62 10.95
N GLN A 35 -4.61 9.62 10.35
CA GLN A 35 -5.52 9.40 9.21
C GLN A 35 -4.76 8.98 7.95
N GLU A 36 -3.55 9.48 7.74
CA GLU A 36 -2.68 9.09 6.63
C GLU A 36 -2.26 7.62 6.77
N GLY A 37 -1.79 7.23 7.95
CA GLY A 37 -1.45 5.83 8.25
C GLY A 37 -2.65 4.90 8.15
N LEU A 38 -3.81 5.32 8.68
CA LEU A 38 -5.05 4.54 8.57
C LEU A 38 -5.51 4.41 7.11
N PHE A 39 -5.46 5.48 6.31
CA PHE A 39 -5.78 5.43 4.88
C PHE A 39 -4.88 4.43 4.13
N ALA A 40 -3.58 4.49 4.39
CA ALA A 40 -2.61 3.59 3.78
C ALA A 40 -2.88 2.13 4.19
N LEU A 41 -3.10 1.86 5.48
CA LEU A 41 -3.42 0.52 5.99
C LEU A 41 -4.72 -0.04 5.42
N LEU A 42 -5.78 0.76 5.31
CA LEU A 42 -7.05 0.36 4.72
C LEU A 42 -6.88 -0.07 3.26
N SER A 43 -6.15 0.73 2.49
CA SER A 43 -5.90 0.48 1.07
C SER A 43 -5.06 -0.78 0.85
N HIS A 44 -4.00 -0.97 1.65
CA HIS A 44 -3.16 -2.17 1.60
C HIS A 44 -3.89 -3.41 2.12
N THR A 45 -4.84 -3.26 3.05
CA THR A 45 -5.71 -4.38 3.48
C THR A 45 -6.58 -4.86 2.32
N ARG A 46 -7.12 -3.96 1.50
CA ARG A 46 -7.88 -4.35 0.31
C ARG A 46 -7.01 -5.09 -0.71
N LEU A 47 -5.80 -4.58 -0.96
CA LEU A 47 -4.85 -5.23 -1.86
C LEU A 47 -4.49 -6.64 -1.36
N LEU A 48 -4.21 -6.79 -0.06
CA LEU A 48 -3.94 -8.09 0.55
C LEU A 48 -5.08 -9.09 0.31
N ASN A 49 -6.34 -8.64 0.37
CA ASN A 49 -7.48 -9.51 0.12
C ASN A 49 -7.55 -9.98 -1.33
N ASP A 50 -7.22 -9.14 -2.31
CA ASP A 50 -7.12 -9.57 -3.71
C ASP A 50 -5.99 -10.58 -3.90
N LEU A 51 -4.81 -10.30 -3.34
CA LEU A 51 -3.63 -11.18 -3.43
C LEU A 51 -3.89 -12.54 -2.77
N LYS A 52 -4.62 -12.58 -1.65
CA LYS A 52 -5.08 -13.83 -1.04
C LYS A 52 -5.87 -14.72 -2.00
N GLY A 53 -6.68 -14.09 -2.85
CA GLY A 53 -7.50 -14.79 -3.83
C GLY A 53 -6.72 -15.26 -5.07
N SER A 54 -5.69 -14.53 -5.49
CA SER A 54 -4.90 -14.84 -6.69
C SER A 54 -3.63 -15.64 -6.42
N ASP A 55 -2.89 -15.25 -5.38
CA ASP A 55 -1.51 -15.67 -5.12
C ASP A 55 -1.43 -16.66 -3.95
N GLY A 56 -2.53 -16.85 -3.23
CA GLY A 56 -2.67 -17.82 -2.14
C GLY A 56 -2.50 -17.19 -0.77
N GLU A 57 -2.25 -18.03 0.25
CA GLU A 57 -2.12 -17.54 1.63
C GLU A 57 -0.86 -16.67 1.78
N PRO A 58 -0.95 -15.45 2.36
CA PRO A 58 0.21 -14.61 2.58
C PRO A 58 1.21 -15.24 3.53
N PRO A 59 2.51 -14.96 3.34
CA PRO A 59 3.55 -15.32 4.31
C PRO A 59 3.18 -14.89 5.73
N GLU A 60 3.58 -15.69 6.72
CA GLU A 60 3.28 -15.43 8.13
C GLU A 60 3.71 -14.01 8.55
N ILE A 61 4.86 -13.55 8.06
CA ILE A 61 5.37 -12.21 8.37
C ILE A 61 4.47 -11.07 7.88
N VAL A 62 3.80 -11.24 6.74
CA VAL A 62 2.81 -10.27 6.26
C VAL A 62 1.64 -10.20 7.23
N GLN A 63 1.16 -11.35 7.72
CA GLN A 63 0.05 -11.39 8.68
C GLN A 63 0.43 -10.72 10.01
N ILE A 64 1.64 -10.98 10.51
CA ILE A 64 2.18 -10.37 11.73
C ILE A 64 2.29 -8.85 11.56
N ALA A 65 2.84 -8.37 10.44
CA ALA A 65 2.98 -6.95 10.16
C ALA A 65 1.62 -6.23 10.15
N PHE A 66 0.62 -6.80 9.47
CA PHE A 66 -0.74 -6.24 9.48
C PHE A 66 -1.38 -6.22 10.86
N GLU A 67 -1.25 -7.30 11.64
CA GLU A 67 -1.76 -7.34 13.01
C GLU A 67 -1.19 -6.19 13.84
N LYS A 68 0.14 -6.04 13.80
CA LYS A 68 0.86 -4.98 14.52
C LYS A 68 0.45 -3.57 14.09
N LEU A 69 0.26 -3.33 12.79
CA LEU A 69 -0.21 -2.04 12.29
C LEU A 69 -1.65 -1.74 12.71
N TRP A 70 -2.53 -2.76 12.71
CA TRP A 70 -3.90 -2.59 13.21
C TRP A 70 -3.95 -2.34 14.71
N GLU A 71 -3.16 -3.06 15.52
CA GLU A 71 -3.01 -2.83 16.96
C GLU A 71 -2.48 -1.43 17.27
N CYS A 72 -1.49 -0.96 16.50
CA CYS A 72 -0.91 0.38 16.60
C CYS A 72 -1.96 1.49 16.44
N LEU A 73 -2.97 1.30 15.60
CA LEU A 73 -4.00 2.30 15.29
C LEU A 73 -5.31 2.08 16.07
N GLU A 74 -5.45 0.98 16.80
CA GLU A 74 -6.75 0.48 17.31
C GLU A 74 -7.52 1.51 18.16
N THR A 75 -6.81 2.30 18.96
CA THR A 75 -7.40 3.25 19.90
C THR A 75 -7.86 4.56 19.26
N GLY A 76 -7.62 4.76 17.96
CA GLY A 76 -7.87 6.04 17.28
C GLY A 76 -6.72 7.04 17.40
N GLU A 77 -5.57 6.59 17.88
CA GLU A 77 -4.29 7.30 17.92
C GLU A 77 -3.16 6.32 17.55
N MET A 78 -2.00 6.83 17.09
CA MET A 78 -0.84 6.00 16.80
C MET A 78 -0.09 5.64 18.10
N VAL A 79 -0.25 4.40 18.56
CA VAL A 79 0.43 3.87 19.76
C VAL A 79 1.68 3.09 19.34
N ILE A 80 2.84 3.76 19.39
CA ILE A 80 4.13 3.15 19.09
C ILE A 80 4.75 2.59 20.37
N THR A 81 5.04 1.29 20.37
CA THR A 81 5.68 0.59 21.48
C THR A 81 7.11 0.20 21.12
N PRO A 82 8.02 0.01 22.09
CA PRO A 82 9.38 -0.45 21.81
C PRO A 82 9.43 -1.78 21.04
N ASP A 83 8.48 -2.68 21.31
CA ASP A 83 8.37 -3.96 20.61
C ASP A 83 7.92 -3.78 19.15
N LEU A 84 7.13 -2.74 18.85
CA LEU A 84 6.74 -2.39 17.48
C LEU A 84 7.91 -1.73 16.73
N GLU A 85 8.65 -0.84 17.39
CA GLU A 85 9.85 -0.21 16.81
C GLU A 85 10.89 -1.26 16.44
N ALA A 86 11.23 -2.17 17.37
CA ALA A 86 12.19 -3.25 17.09
C ALA A 86 11.70 -4.20 15.99
N PHE A 87 10.39 -4.52 15.95
CA PHE A 87 9.83 -5.32 14.87
C PHE A 87 9.97 -4.60 13.52
N GLN A 88 9.66 -3.31 13.46
CA GLN A 88 9.70 -2.54 12.23
C GLN A 88 11.12 -2.48 11.66
N GLU A 89 12.12 -2.23 12.51
CA GLU A 89 13.54 -2.18 12.11
C GLU A 89 13.98 -3.50 11.47
N CYS A 90 13.78 -4.62 12.16
CA CYS A 90 14.10 -5.95 11.60
C CYS A 90 13.30 -6.27 10.34
N PHE A 91 12.03 -5.88 10.29
CA PHE A 91 11.18 -6.15 9.13
C PHE A 91 11.62 -5.35 7.89
N GLU A 92 11.99 -4.08 8.03
CA GLU A 92 12.51 -3.25 6.94
C GLU A 92 13.84 -3.80 6.42
N HIS A 93 14.79 -4.10 7.32
CA HIS A 93 16.08 -4.68 6.96
C HIS A 93 15.93 -6.02 6.22
N ALA A 94 15.10 -6.93 6.78
CA ALA A 94 14.89 -8.24 6.18
C ALA A 94 14.11 -8.19 4.87
N ALA A 95 13.12 -7.29 4.74
CA ALA A 95 12.41 -7.06 3.49
C ALA A 95 13.35 -6.52 2.41
N GLY A 96 14.20 -5.54 2.74
CA GLY A 96 15.21 -5.01 1.82
C GLY A 96 16.19 -6.08 1.34
N ALA A 97 16.67 -6.92 2.26
CA ALA A 97 17.53 -8.06 1.90
C ALA A 97 16.82 -9.07 1.00
N PHE A 98 15.55 -9.38 1.28
CA PHE A 98 14.74 -10.33 0.50
C PHE A 98 14.45 -9.82 -0.92
N VAL A 99 13.99 -8.58 -1.05
CA VAL A 99 13.53 -8.01 -2.32
C VAL A 99 14.68 -7.57 -3.22
N HIS A 100 15.75 -7.01 -2.64
CA HIS A 100 16.86 -6.45 -3.41
C HIS A 100 18.10 -7.34 -3.45
N GLY A 101 18.13 -8.41 -2.65
CA GLY A 101 19.32 -9.22 -2.43
C GLY A 101 20.44 -8.47 -1.71
N ASP A 102 20.11 -7.34 -1.06
CA ASP A 102 21.07 -6.52 -0.31
C ASP A 102 21.18 -7.00 1.14
N PHE A 103 21.89 -8.09 1.33
CA PHE A 103 22.19 -8.63 2.67
C PHE A 103 23.07 -7.71 3.52
N GLY A 104 23.58 -6.59 2.96
CA GLY A 104 24.27 -5.56 3.75
C GLY A 104 23.34 -4.82 4.71
N MET A 105 22.02 -4.90 4.49
CA MET A 105 20.98 -4.31 5.34
C MET A 105 20.75 -5.11 6.64
N LEU A 106 21.24 -6.36 6.73
CA LEU A 106 21.17 -7.14 7.97
C LEU A 106 22.29 -6.67 8.90
N GLU A 107 22.03 -5.62 9.68
CA GLU A 107 23.05 -4.92 10.47
C GLU A 107 23.37 -5.59 11.81
N SER A 108 22.53 -6.53 12.25
CA SER A 108 22.63 -7.19 13.55
C SER A 108 22.33 -8.69 13.52
N ASP A 109 22.76 -9.40 14.58
CA ASP A 109 22.40 -10.81 14.81
C ASP A 109 20.86 -11.01 14.91
N GLU A 110 20.14 -9.96 15.34
CA GLU A 110 18.68 -9.97 15.43
C GLU A 110 18.04 -9.91 14.03
N ASP A 111 18.56 -9.08 13.12
CA ASP A 111 18.13 -9.02 11.72
C ASP A 111 18.38 -10.36 11.00
N ASP A 112 19.55 -10.96 11.21
CA ASP A 112 19.89 -12.27 10.65
C ASP A 112 18.93 -13.35 11.13
N ALA A 113 18.62 -13.38 12.44
CA ALA A 113 17.68 -14.33 13.00
C ALA A 113 16.25 -14.11 12.48
N PHE A 114 15.83 -12.86 12.34
CA PHE A 114 14.54 -12.48 11.80
C PHE A 114 14.39 -12.89 10.33
N TYR A 115 15.41 -12.61 9.51
CA TYR A 115 15.46 -13.02 8.10
C TYR A 115 15.40 -14.54 7.96
N ALA A 116 16.22 -15.26 8.73
CA ALA A 116 16.22 -16.73 8.71
C ALA A 116 14.85 -17.31 9.10
N GLN A 117 14.17 -16.70 10.08
CA GLN A 117 12.86 -17.16 10.53
C GLN A 117 11.77 -16.94 9.48
N TYR A 118 11.74 -15.76 8.84
CA TYR A 118 10.57 -15.33 8.07
C TYR A 118 10.79 -15.24 6.55
N PHE A 119 12.02 -15.04 6.09
CA PHE A 119 12.32 -14.69 4.69
C PHE A 119 13.13 -15.75 3.93
N GLU A 120 13.97 -16.55 4.60
CA GLU A 120 14.84 -17.54 3.94
C GLU A 120 14.08 -18.49 3.00
N ASN A 121 12.84 -18.84 3.35
CA ASN A 121 11.97 -19.70 2.56
C ASN A 121 10.68 -19.00 2.12
N CYS A 122 10.64 -17.66 2.18
CA CYS A 122 9.48 -16.90 1.74
C CYS A 122 9.34 -16.97 0.21
N ASP A 123 8.10 -17.03 -0.27
CA ASP A 123 7.82 -17.06 -1.70
C ASP A 123 8.09 -15.68 -2.33
N HIS A 124 8.97 -15.65 -3.33
CA HIS A 124 9.33 -14.45 -4.08
C HIS A 124 8.14 -13.85 -4.86
N GLY A 125 7.03 -14.58 -5.03
CA GLY A 125 5.78 -14.00 -5.54
C GLY A 125 5.25 -12.83 -4.69
N TRP A 126 5.64 -12.74 -3.42
CA TRP A 126 5.21 -11.68 -2.50
C TRP A 126 6.17 -10.49 -2.40
N GLU A 127 7.31 -10.50 -3.11
CA GLU A 127 8.36 -9.45 -3.03
C GLU A 127 7.80 -8.04 -3.13
N GLY A 128 7.04 -7.74 -4.18
CA GLY A 128 6.52 -6.38 -4.41
C GLY A 128 5.56 -5.91 -3.31
N PHE A 129 4.75 -6.82 -2.76
CA PHE A 129 3.84 -6.48 -1.67
C PHE A 129 4.58 -6.32 -0.34
N ILE A 130 5.57 -7.18 -0.09
CA ILE A 130 6.45 -7.11 1.10
C ILE A 130 7.26 -5.82 1.10
N ASP A 131 7.79 -5.41 -0.04
CA ASP A 131 8.55 -4.15 -0.18
C ASP A 131 7.68 -2.94 0.20
N GLY A 132 6.49 -2.83 -0.40
CA GLY A 132 5.53 -1.78 -0.07
C GLY A 132 5.08 -1.81 1.39
N LEU A 133 4.87 -3.00 1.96
CA LEU A 133 4.49 -3.18 3.36
C LEU A 133 5.63 -2.80 4.32
N GLY A 134 6.89 -3.10 3.97
CA GLY A 134 8.07 -2.70 4.73
C GLY A 134 8.16 -1.19 4.87
N HIS A 135 8.08 -0.47 3.74
CA HIS A 135 8.05 0.99 3.74
C HIS A 135 6.82 1.55 4.47
N LEU A 136 5.64 0.92 4.33
CA LEU A 136 4.45 1.34 5.06
C LEU A 136 4.64 1.21 6.59
N CYS A 137 5.23 0.10 7.04
CA CYS A 137 5.58 -0.09 8.45
C CYS A 137 6.54 1.00 8.92
N PHE A 138 7.61 1.27 8.18
CA PHE A 138 8.56 2.34 8.47
C PHE A 138 7.87 3.71 8.55
N ASP A 139 7.01 4.04 7.60
CA ASP A 139 6.33 5.34 7.55
C ASP A 139 5.36 5.56 8.72
N ILE A 140 4.60 4.52 9.09
CA ILE A 140 3.64 4.57 10.20
C ILE A 140 4.37 4.62 11.54
N VAL A 141 5.35 3.73 11.75
CA VAL A 141 6.06 3.61 13.04
C VAL A 141 7.01 4.77 13.25
N GLY A 142 7.77 5.15 12.21
CA GLY A 142 8.69 6.28 12.21
C GLY A 142 8.00 7.65 12.11
N ARG A 143 6.70 7.69 11.83
CA ARG A 143 5.89 8.92 11.66
C ARG A 143 6.52 9.89 10.66
N THR A 144 6.91 9.36 9.51
CA THR A 144 7.63 10.11 8.48
C THR A 144 6.73 11.12 7.76
N GLY A 145 5.41 10.91 7.82
CA GLY A 145 4.42 11.63 7.00
C GLY A 145 4.38 11.15 5.54
N CYS A 146 5.11 10.08 5.20
CA CYS A 146 5.20 9.55 3.84
C CYS A 146 4.23 8.39 3.56
N ALA A 147 3.40 8.00 4.53
CA ALA A 147 2.39 6.95 4.33
C ALA A 147 1.47 7.19 3.10
N PRO A 148 1.08 8.43 2.74
CA PRO A 148 0.34 8.68 1.49
C PRO A 148 1.14 8.38 0.21
N GLU A 149 2.47 8.47 0.24
CA GLU A 149 3.33 8.13 -0.90
C GLU A 149 3.22 6.64 -1.24
N ARG A 150 2.97 5.78 -0.23
CA ARG A 150 2.72 4.35 -0.45
C ARG A 150 1.47 4.10 -1.31
N ILE A 151 0.49 5.02 -1.28
CA ILE A 151 -0.68 4.93 -2.17
C ILE A 151 -0.33 5.33 -3.60
N ALA A 152 0.51 6.35 -3.78
CA ALA A 152 0.99 6.72 -5.11
C ALA A 152 1.79 5.56 -5.73
N GLU A 153 2.67 4.94 -4.95
CA GLU A 153 3.42 3.75 -5.36
C GLU A 153 2.51 2.55 -5.64
N LEU A 154 1.50 2.30 -4.81
CA LEU A 154 0.50 1.26 -5.07
C LEU A 154 -0.17 1.48 -6.44
N ILE A 155 -0.53 2.73 -6.77
CA ILE A 155 -1.16 3.05 -8.05
C ILE A 155 -0.17 2.81 -9.20
N GLU A 156 1.05 3.35 -9.11
CA GLU A 156 2.06 3.30 -10.17
C GLU A 156 2.61 1.87 -10.40
N TRP A 157 2.87 1.13 -9.33
CA TRP A 157 3.57 -0.16 -9.38
C TRP A 157 2.65 -1.37 -9.32
N THR A 158 1.39 -1.20 -8.92
CA THR A 158 0.42 -2.30 -8.85
C THR A 158 -0.78 -2.07 -9.76
N VAL A 159 -1.51 -0.95 -9.59
CA VAL A 159 -2.79 -0.74 -10.29
C VAL A 159 -2.59 -0.50 -11.79
N GLU A 160 -1.72 0.45 -12.17
CA GLU A 160 -1.44 0.74 -13.57
C GLU A 160 -0.90 -0.50 -14.32
N PRO A 161 0.08 -1.24 -13.77
CA PRO A 161 0.54 -2.52 -14.31
C PRO A 161 -0.55 -3.59 -14.45
N ASP A 162 -1.37 -3.81 -13.43
CA ASP A 162 -2.42 -4.85 -13.47
C ASP A 162 -3.43 -4.56 -14.60
N ILE A 163 -3.92 -3.32 -14.67
CA ILE A 163 -4.83 -2.89 -15.74
C ILE A 163 -4.14 -3.00 -17.11
N GLY A 164 -2.87 -2.58 -17.21
CA GLY A 164 -2.07 -2.72 -18.41
C GLY A 164 -1.99 -4.17 -18.90
N HIS A 165 -1.72 -5.11 -18.01
CA HIS A 165 -1.62 -6.54 -18.35
C HIS A 165 -2.99 -7.18 -18.64
N ARG A 166 -3.96 -7.05 -17.73
CA ARG A 166 -5.24 -7.76 -17.81
C ARG A 166 -6.23 -7.14 -18.78
N ILE A 167 -6.31 -5.81 -18.83
CA ILE A 167 -7.33 -5.10 -19.60
C ILE A 167 -6.78 -4.68 -20.95
N LEU A 168 -5.57 -4.09 -20.98
CA LEU A 168 -4.96 -3.61 -22.22
C LEU A 168 -4.15 -4.70 -22.96
N GLY A 169 -3.92 -5.85 -22.33
CA GLY A 169 -3.21 -6.99 -22.94
C GLY A 169 -1.73 -6.73 -23.19
N LEU A 170 -1.12 -5.82 -22.43
CA LEU A 170 0.32 -5.56 -22.51
C LEU A 170 1.08 -6.81 -22.07
N LYS A 171 2.10 -7.20 -22.83
CA LYS A 171 2.89 -8.40 -22.55
C LYS A 171 4.16 -8.12 -21.74
N SER A 172 4.54 -6.85 -21.67
CA SER A 172 5.71 -6.38 -20.93
C SER A 172 5.54 -4.90 -20.63
N LEU A 173 5.95 -4.50 -19.44
CA LEU A 173 6.05 -3.11 -19.01
C LEU A 173 7.49 -2.56 -19.13
N THR A 174 8.41 -3.31 -19.75
CA THR A 174 9.83 -2.92 -19.94
C THR A 174 10.06 -1.97 -21.13
N GLY A 175 9.07 -1.13 -21.43
CA GLY A 175 9.16 -0.13 -22.49
C GLY A 175 10.08 1.04 -22.12
N THR A 176 10.36 1.90 -23.11
CA THR A 176 10.92 3.23 -22.82
C THR A 176 9.98 4.02 -21.90
N THR A 177 10.51 5.02 -21.18
CA THR A 177 9.70 5.90 -20.32
C THR A 177 8.47 6.47 -21.04
N SER A 178 8.61 6.86 -22.32
CA SER A 178 7.50 7.36 -23.12
C SER A 178 6.42 6.29 -23.40
N GLN A 179 6.82 5.03 -23.53
CA GLN A 179 5.87 3.92 -23.71
C GLN A 179 5.16 3.60 -22.39
N GLN A 180 5.89 3.57 -21.28
CA GLN A 180 5.31 3.39 -19.95
C GLN A 180 4.29 4.48 -19.63
N GLU A 181 4.62 5.75 -19.88
CA GLU A 181 3.68 6.85 -19.69
C GLU A 181 2.45 6.75 -20.61
N ALA A 182 2.62 6.30 -21.86
CA ALA A 182 1.50 6.10 -22.77
C ALA A 182 0.57 4.99 -22.27
N TRP A 183 1.11 3.88 -21.77
CA TRP A 183 0.35 2.78 -21.19
C TRP A 183 -0.37 3.19 -19.90
N ALA A 184 0.33 3.89 -19.00
CA ALA A 184 -0.28 4.46 -17.80
C ALA A 184 -1.42 5.42 -18.16
N SER A 185 -1.22 6.28 -19.16
CA SER A 185 -2.29 7.17 -19.65
C SER A 185 -3.48 6.40 -20.21
N GLU A 186 -3.27 5.28 -20.89
CA GLU A 186 -4.37 4.46 -21.41
C GLU A 186 -5.10 3.72 -20.27
N ALA A 187 -4.36 3.19 -19.30
CA ALA A 187 -4.92 2.53 -18.11
C ALA A 187 -5.84 3.47 -17.32
N ARG A 188 -5.42 4.72 -17.11
CA ARG A 188 -6.18 5.76 -16.39
C ARG A 188 -7.54 6.12 -17.05
N GLU A 189 -7.72 5.77 -18.32
CA GLU A 189 -8.98 5.97 -19.05
C GLU A 189 -9.94 4.78 -18.95
N THR A 190 -9.51 3.65 -18.40
CA THR A 190 -10.36 2.48 -18.25
C THR A 190 -11.38 2.64 -17.10
N PRO A 191 -12.61 2.08 -17.25
CA PRO A 191 -13.58 2.03 -16.16
C PRO A 191 -13.05 1.31 -14.92
N GLU A 192 -12.27 0.26 -15.10
CA GLU A 192 -11.69 -0.55 -14.02
C GLU A 192 -10.70 0.28 -13.19
N PHE A 193 -9.81 1.04 -13.84
CA PHE A 193 -8.91 1.95 -13.13
C PHE A 193 -9.69 3.01 -12.34
N CYS A 194 -10.71 3.62 -12.97
CA CYS A 194 -11.55 4.61 -12.30
C CYS A 194 -12.27 4.01 -11.07
N ALA A 195 -12.71 2.75 -11.14
CA ALA A 195 -13.32 2.05 -10.02
C ALA A 195 -12.32 1.80 -8.88
N VAL A 196 -11.06 1.44 -9.19
CA VAL A 196 -10.00 1.31 -8.18
C VAL A 196 -9.75 2.65 -7.48
N ILE A 197 -9.61 3.75 -8.23
CA ILE A 197 -9.44 5.08 -7.63
C ILE A 197 -10.63 5.46 -6.75
N ALA A 198 -11.85 5.18 -7.19
CA ALA A 198 -13.04 5.42 -6.37
C ALA A 198 -13.00 4.64 -5.04
N ARG A 199 -12.52 3.39 -5.04
CA ARG A 199 -12.34 2.59 -3.81
C ARG A 199 -11.25 3.17 -2.90
N LEU A 200 -10.13 3.65 -3.45
CA LEU A 200 -9.11 4.35 -2.66
C LEU A 200 -9.67 5.66 -2.08
N GLN A 201 -10.50 6.39 -2.81
CA GLN A 201 -11.21 7.57 -2.29
C GLN A 201 -12.19 7.20 -1.16
N GLU A 202 -12.86 6.05 -1.22
CA GLU A 202 -13.66 5.53 -0.11
C GLU A 202 -12.81 5.26 1.12
N ASP A 203 -11.62 4.69 0.94
CA ASP A 203 -10.69 4.36 2.04
C ASP A 203 -10.18 5.64 2.70
N MET A 204 -9.82 6.64 1.91
CA MET A 204 -9.45 7.96 2.39
C MET A 204 -10.59 8.62 3.18
N LYS A 205 -11.83 8.51 2.68
CA LYS A 205 -13.02 9.02 3.36
C LYS A 205 -13.29 8.27 4.66
N ALA A 206 -13.08 6.95 4.69
CA ALA A 206 -13.25 6.13 5.89
C ALA A 206 -12.24 6.53 6.97
N ALA A 207 -10.96 6.69 6.61
CA ALA A 207 -9.92 7.18 7.51
C ALA A 207 -10.24 8.58 8.06
N ALA A 208 -10.78 9.47 7.24
CA ALA A 208 -11.17 10.82 7.63
C ALA A 208 -12.49 10.90 8.46
N SER A 209 -13.26 9.81 8.56
CA SER A 209 -14.62 9.85 9.11
C SER A 209 -14.69 9.90 10.63
N GLY A 210 -13.61 9.50 11.32
CA GLY A 210 -13.61 9.29 12.77
C GLY A 210 -14.37 8.03 13.21
N ALA A 211 -14.65 7.10 12.29
CA ALA A 211 -15.20 5.79 12.62
C ALA A 211 -14.21 5.00 13.51
N PRO A 212 -14.71 4.18 14.47
CA PRO A 212 -13.84 3.36 15.30
C PRO A 212 -13.00 2.39 14.47
N VAL A 213 -11.69 2.34 14.74
CA VAL A 213 -10.75 1.47 14.01
C VAL A 213 -11.14 -0.01 14.07
N PRO A 214 -11.64 -0.58 15.19
CA PRO A 214 -12.12 -1.96 15.21
C PRO A 214 -13.26 -2.24 14.21
N GLU A 215 -14.18 -1.29 14.04
CA GLU A 215 -15.28 -1.42 13.07
C GLU A 215 -14.77 -1.35 11.63
N LEU A 216 -13.79 -0.47 11.36
CA LEU A 216 -13.13 -0.40 10.07
C LEU A 216 -12.36 -1.70 9.78
N ARG A 217 -11.62 -2.21 10.75
CA ARG A 217 -10.86 -3.46 10.65
C ARG A 217 -11.76 -4.63 10.27
N GLU A 218 -12.88 -4.83 10.97
CA GLU A 218 -13.86 -5.88 10.64
C GLU A 218 -14.43 -5.69 9.23
N ARG A 219 -14.83 -4.46 8.89
CA ARG A 219 -15.40 -4.17 7.57
C ARG A 219 -14.42 -4.45 6.43
N TYR A 220 -13.13 -4.18 6.61
CA TYR A 220 -12.12 -4.27 5.56
C TYR A 220 -11.60 -5.69 5.32
N GLN A 221 -11.90 -6.65 6.19
CA GLN A 221 -11.55 -8.07 5.98
C GLN A 221 -12.21 -8.68 4.74
N THR A 222 -13.29 -8.09 4.23
CA THR A 222 -14.02 -8.59 3.05
C THR A 222 -14.10 -7.56 1.93
N ARG A 223 -13.20 -6.55 1.95
CA ARG A 223 -13.15 -5.51 0.92
C ARG A 223 -11.96 -5.76 0.02
N TYR A 224 -12.18 -5.67 -1.28
CA TYR A 224 -11.18 -5.88 -2.28
C TYR A 224 -10.89 -4.57 -3.01
N LEU A 225 -9.70 -4.44 -3.59
CA LEU A 225 -9.26 -3.26 -4.32
C LEU A 225 -9.68 -3.35 -5.78
N PHE A 226 -9.49 -4.51 -6.42
CA PHE A 226 -9.83 -4.73 -7.83
C PHE A 226 -11.23 -5.28 -8.04
N SER A 227 -11.82 -5.89 -7.01
CA SER A 227 -13.16 -6.51 -7.06
C SER A 227 -14.15 -5.89 -6.07
N ASP A 228 -15.45 -6.13 -6.29
CA ASP A 228 -16.55 -5.73 -5.39
C ASP A 228 -16.98 -6.90 -4.48
#